data_AF-A0A5C8PRY7-F1
#
_entry.id   AF-A0A5C8PRY7-F1
#
_cell.length_a   1.000
_cell.length_b   1.000
_cell.length_c   1.000
_cell.angle_alpha   90.00
_cell.angle_beta   90.00
_cell.angle_gamma   90.00
#
_symmetry.space_group_name_H-M   'P 1'
#
loop_
_entity.id
_entity.type
_entity.pdbx_description
1 polymer ?
#
loop_
_entity_poly.entity_id
_entity_poly.type
_entity_poly.pdbx_seq_one_letter_code
_entity_poly.pdbx_strand_id
1 'polypeptide(L)'
;MARHFSIPSFFRQVPNALLRRCFVAHGLLVDFDFEAMPETRPNKLLEAWRTLPDAVRNEMEAEFTEVFDMACEKGARAILDEAQWQMRASPDSYKAFADKLASMPGHFERAVSVFLDHRDLWRGAALFYHADTLPYWRKRPGLPRVSAAIECDSRRELALGIGTWFHEVEGRGRSCMVELLRRDDRDYFFVYPEDYSQQSIEWVDGQFSRRPHNPAFEIVYVWSQHEGTLDFNHRGARKAVEPLQRIFARAILKLDDLPPETKHQRVYDLNPLRSRGFQFVYTPDGGILRVAVRKLRLSSRIRSGDSMTFEADIAANPLALYDLLEEVERSIPLTGQWNVTQAEISVLMLTASDKPPKTVTFQISWPNSCSLKYDAIGLKLRAMLKASGIEPR
;
A
#
# COMPACT_ATOMS: atom_id res chain seq x y z
N MET A 1 6.88 8.17 13.68
CA MET A 1 6.10 9.42 13.63
C MET A 1 5.57 9.60 12.22
N ALA A 2 4.30 9.98 12.06
CA ALA A 2 3.82 10.44 10.77
C ALA A 2 4.61 11.70 10.39
N ARG A 3 5.13 11.77 9.16
CA ARG A 3 5.79 12.98 8.66
C ARG A 3 4.67 13.97 8.36
N HIS A 4 4.71 15.16 8.96
CA HIS A 4 3.73 16.20 8.71
C HIS A 4 4.30 17.18 7.69
N PHE A 5 3.58 17.36 6.59
CA PHE A 5 3.93 18.35 5.59
C PHE A 5 3.75 19.76 6.17
N SER A 6 4.70 20.64 5.86
CA SER A 6 4.54 22.09 5.97
C SER A 6 5.52 22.75 5.02
N ILE A 7 5.11 23.85 4.39
CA ILE A 7 5.97 24.62 3.48
C ILE A 7 7.32 25.00 4.12
N PRO A 8 7.39 25.52 5.36
CA PRO A 8 8.67 25.78 6.01
C PRO A 8 9.54 24.54 6.21
N SER A 9 8.96 23.37 6.50
CA SER A 9 9.74 22.14 6.63
C SER A 9 10.24 21.64 5.26
N PHE A 10 9.41 21.75 4.23
CA PHE A 10 9.75 21.36 2.87
C PHE A 10 10.90 22.21 2.32
N PHE A 11 10.79 23.54 2.37
CA PHE A 11 11.86 24.44 1.89
C PHE A 11 13.17 24.32 2.67
N ARG A 12 13.15 23.82 3.91
CA ARG A 12 14.39 23.54 4.65
C ARG A 12 15.10 22.27 4.20
N GLN A 13 14.39 21.32 3.60
CA GLN A 13 14.91 20.01 3.25
C GLN A 13 15.28 19.86 1.78
N VAL A 14 14.71 20.70 0.91
CA VAL A 14 15.03 20.71 -0.53
C VAL A 14 16.20 21.67 -0.79
N PRO A 15 17.26 21.25 -1.51
CA PRO A 15 18.35 22.14 -1.90
C PRO A 15 17.88 23.38 -2.66
N ASN A 16 18.51 24.53 -2.43
CA ASN A 16 18.08 25.80 -3.01
C ASN A 16 18.07 25.78 -4.55
N ALA A 17 19.03 25.08 -5.17
CA ALA A 17 19.08 24.89 -6.60
C ALA A 17 17.84 24.15 -7.15
N LEU A 18 17.30 23.17 -6.41
CA LEU A 18 16.10 22.45 -6.80
C LEU A 18 14.82 23.26 -6.52
N LEU A 19 14.77 24.00 -5.41
CA LEU A 19 13.69 24.95 -5.16
C LEU A 19 13.57 25.95 -6.30
N ARG A 20 14.70 26.55 -6.74
CA ARG A 20 14.74 27.44 -7.91
C ARG A 20 14.11 26.79 -9.13
N ARG A 21 14.51 25.56 -9.45
CA ARG A 21 13.97 24.83 -10.61
C ARG A 21 12.46 24.60 -10.50
N CYS A 22 11.96 24.23 -9.32
CA CYS A 22 10.51 24.08 -9.08
C CYS A 22 9.74 25.37 -9.36
N PHE A 23 10.20 26.51 -8.83
CA PHE A 23 9.53 27.79 -9.01
C PHE A 23 9.61 28.28 -10.46
N VAL A 24 10.79 28.22 -11.08
CA VAL A 24 10.99 28.63 -12.47
C VAL A 24 10.18 27.76 -13.44
N ALA A 25 10.03 26.46 -13.17
CA ALA A 25 9.19 25.58 -14.00
C ALA A 25 7.71 26.02 -14.03
N HIS A 26 7.25 26.74 -13.01
CA HIS A 26 5.91 27.33 -12.94
C HIS A 26 5.86 28.81 -13.38
N GLY A 27 6.98 29.36 -13.85
CA GLY A 27 7.09 30.79 -14.17
C GLY A 27 7.03 31.71 -12.95
N LEU A 28 7.32 31.18 -11.75
CA LEU A 28 7.24 31.90 -10.48
C LEU A 28 8.63 32.21 -9.94
N LEU A 29 8.74 33.31 -9.19
CA LEU A 29 9.96 33.71 -8.49
C LEU A 29 11.23 33.64 -9.36
N VAL A 30 11.12 33.95 -10.65
CA VAL A 30 12.22 33.82 -11.63
C VAL A 30 13.41 34.70 -11.26
N ASP A 31 13.13 35.90 -10.75
CA ASP A 31 14.14 36.88 -10.33
C ASP A 31 14.56 36.74 -8.86
N PHE A 32 14.03 35.73 -8.14
CA PHE A 32 14.43 35.49 -6.75
C PHE A 32 15.85 34.91 -6.70
N ASP A 33 16.72 35.52 -5.90
CA ASP A 33 18.10 35.07 -5.74
C ASP A 33 18.20 33.89 -4.76
N PHE A 34 18.03 32.68 -5.31
CA PHE A 34 18.19 31.42 -4.57
C PHE A 34 19.65 31.13 -4.19
N GLU A 35 20.63 31.70 -4.89
CA GLU A 35 22.06 31.44 -4.65
C GLU A 35 22.58 32.22 -3.43
N ALA A 36 22.08 33.44 -3.21
CA ALA A 36 22.37 34.21 -2.01
C ALA A 36 21.62 33.72 -0.76
N MET A 37 20.65 32.81 -0.90
CA MET A 37 19.94 32.22 0.23
C MET A 37 20.79 31.10 0.85
N PRO A 38 21.06 31.11 2.18
CA PRO A 38 21.74 29.98 2.81
C PRO A 38 20.87 28.71 2.78
N GLU A 39 21.50 27.56 2.54
CA GLU A 39 20.82 26.26 2.64
C GLU A 39 20.14 26.10 4.01
N THR A 40 18.98 25.43 4.03
CA THR A 40 18.15 25.20 5.23
C THR A 40 17.58 26.44 5.93
N ARG A 41 17.80 27.66 5.41
CA ARG A 41 17.28 28.92 5.98
C ARG A 41 16.35 29.66 5.02
N PRO A 42 15.12 29.16 4.79
CA PRO A 42 14.24 29.64 3.72
C PRO A 42 13.46 30.92 4.07
N ASN A 43 13.91 31.75 5.02
CA ASN A 43 13.09 32.86 5.54
C ASN A 43 12.67 33.84 4.43
N LYS A 44 13.62 34.26 3.57
CA LYS A 44 13.31 35.15 2.43
C LYS A 44 12.39 34.49 1.40
N LEU A 45 12.57 33.19 1.16
CA LEU A 45 11.70 32.43 0.26
C LEU A 45 10.29 32.31 0.84
N LEU A 46 10.15 32.13 2.15
CA LEU A 46 8.84 32.11 2.82
C LEU A 46 8.13 33.46 2.77
N GLU A 47 8.87 34.56 2.85
CA GLU A 47 8.32 35.91 2.64
C GLU A 47 7.82 36.08 1.21
N ALA A 48 8.63 35.73 0.21
CA ALA A 48 8.23 35.76 -1.20
C ALA A 48 7.08 34.80 -1.52
N TRP A 49 7.05 33.63 -0.89
CA TRP A 49 5.95 32.67 -1.02
C TRP A 49 4.62 33.29 -0.58
N ARG A 50 4.59 33.97 0.57
CA ARG A 50 3.36 34.57 1.12
C ARG A 50 2.76 35.67 0.26
N THR A 51 3.54 36.30 -0.63
CA THR A 51 3.04 37.33 -1.55
C THR A 51 2.39 36.72 -2.80
N LEU A 52 2.57 35.42 -3.06
CA LEU A 52 1.94 34.75 -4.18
C LEU A 52 0.41 34.62 -3.96
N PRO A 53 -0.39 34.70 -5.05
CA PRO A 53 -1.82 34.47 -4.99
C PRO A 53 -2.17 33.09 -4.39
N ASP A 54 -3.26 33.01 -3.64
CA ASP A 54 -3.68 31.77 -2.97
C ASP A 54 -3.89 30.61 -3.94
N ALA A 55 -4.49 30.86 -5.11
CA ALA A 55 -4.69 29.83 -6.13
C ALA A 55 -3.36 29.17 -6.56
N VAL A 56 -2.34 29.99 -6.83
CA VAL A 56 -1.00 29.53 -7.22
C VAL A 56 -0.33 28.78 -6.07
N ARG A 57 -0.46 29.29 -4.83
CA ARG A 57 0.10 28.60 -3.65
C ARG A 57 -0.54 27.24 -3.43
N ASN A 58 -1.87 27.14 -3.57
CA ASN A 58 -2.61 25.90 -3.37
C ASN A 58 -2.21 24.83 -4.41
N GLU A 59 -2.03 25.21 -5.68
CA GLU A 59 -1.56 24.30 -6.73
C GLU A 59 -0.16 23.76 -6.41
N MET A 60 0.78 24.65 -6.08
CA MET A 60 2.15 24.25 -5.73
C MET A 60 2.22 23.47 -4.41
N GLU A 61 1.38 23.80 -3.42
CA GLU A 61 1.29 23.05 -2.16
C GLU A 61 0.84 21.61 -2.38
N ALA A 62 -0.08 21.36 -3.32
CA ALA A 62 -0.50 20.02 -3.68
C ALA A 62 0.67 19.21 -4.26
N GLU A 63 1.42 19.79 -5.21
CA GLU A 63 2.63 19.16 -5.76
C GLU A 63 3.71 18.90 -4.70
N PHE A 64 3.99 19.88 -3.85
CA PHE A 64 4.99 19.73 -2.79
C PHE A 64 4.59 18.69 -1.73
N THR A 65 3.29 18.54 -1.46
CA THR A 65 2.80 17.49 -0.57
C THR A 65 3.07 16.11 -1.17
N GLU A 66 2.78 15.91 -2.46
CA GLU A 66 3.04 14.65 -3.16
C GLU A 66 4.55 14.31 -3.14
N VAL A 67 5.40 15.29 -3.45
CA VAL A 67 6.85 15.12 -3.41
C VAL A 67 7.34 14.83 -1.99
N PHE A 68 6.79 15.52 -0.98
CA PHE A 68 7.14 15.30 0.42
C PHE A 68 6.85 13.86 0.86
N ASP A 69 5.69 13.33 0.48
CA ASP A 69 5.30 11.95 0.80
C ASP A 69 6.26 10.93 0.17
N MET A 70 6.63 11.15 -1.10
CA MET A 70 7.60 10.33 -1.83
C MET A 70 9.05 10.51 -1.38
N ALA A 71 9.39 11.61 -0.69
CA ALA A 71 10.73 11.91 -0.20
C ALA A 71 11.14 11.04 1.02
N CYS A 72 11.10 9.72 0.87
CA CYS A 72 11.55 8.73 1.83
C CYS A 72 12.13 7.49 1.14
N GLU A 73 12.64 6.55 1.93
CA GLU A 73 13.20 5.28 1.42
C GLU A 73 12.19 4.49 0.56
N LYS A 74 10.92 4.43 0.97
CA LYS A 74 9.87 3.72 0.23
C LYS A 74 9.55 4.39 -1.10
N GLY A 75 9.45 5.72 -1.13
CA GLY A 75 9.21 6.45 -2.38
C GLY A 75 10.39 6.33 -3.33
N ALA A 76 11.62 6.39 -2.83
CA ALA A 76 12.82 6.14 -3.63
C ALA A 76 12.83 4.71 -4.22
N ARG A 77 12.38 3.71 -3.46
CA ARG A 77 12.22 2.34 -3.96
C ARG A 77 11.15 2.26 -5.05
N ALA A 78 9.99 2.87 -4.84
CA ALA A 78 8.91 2.88 -5.84
C ALA A 78 9.33 3.55 -7.16
N ILE A 79 10.17 4.60 -7.09
CA ILE A 79 10.77 5.24 -8.28
C ILE A 79 11.68 4.25 -9.02
N LEU A 80 12.53 3.52 -8.31
CA LEU A 80 13.40 2.51 -8.93
C LEU A 80 12.59 1.37 -9.54
N ASP A 81 11.52 0.91 -8.87
CA ASP A 81 10.66 -0.16 -9.37
C ASP A 81 9.97 0.26 -10.69
N GLU A 82 9.43 1.49 -10.76
CA GLU A 82 8.84 2.01 -12.00
C GLU A 82 9.89 2.20 -13.10
N ALA A 83 11.06 2.74 -12.75
CA ALA A 83 12.16 2.91 -13.70
C ALA A 83 12.65 1.57 -14.26
N GLN A 84 12.73 0.54 -13.43
CA GLN A 84 13.12 -0.81 -13.85
C GLN A 84 12.15 -1.35 -14.91
N TRP A 85 10.85 -1.11 -14.74
CA TRP A 85 9.85 -1.51 -15.71
C TRP A 85 9.92 -0.69 -17.01
N GLN A 86 9.91 0.65 -16.92
CA GLN A 86 9.90 1.51 -18.11
C GLN A 86 11.21 1.39 -18.91
N MET A 87 12.35 1.23 -18.24
CA MET A 87 13.67 1.12 -18.85
C MET A 87 14.11 -0.33 -19.12
N ARG A 88 13.21 -1.32 -19.01
CA ARG A 88 13.53 -2.76 -19.18
C ARG A 88 14.21 -3.11 -20.51
N ALA A 89 13.98 -2.31 -21.55
CA ALA A 89 14.60 -2.49 -22.86
C ALA A 89 16.08 -2.01 -22.91
N SER A 90 16.53 -1.25 -21.90
CA SER A 90 17.89 -0.71 -21.80
C SER A 90 18.41 -0.81 -20.35
N PRO A 91 18.98 -1.97 -19.97
CA PRO A 91 19.52 -2.18 -18.63
C PRO A 91 20.59 -1.16 -18.22
N ASP A 92 21.39 -0.68 -19.16
CA ASP A 92 22.40 0.35 -18.92
C ASP A 92 21.78 1.71 -18.56
N SER A 93 20.65 2.06 -19.19
CA SER A 93 19.89 3.26 -18.84
C SER A 93 19.32 3.18 -17.42
N TYR A 94 18.76 2.02 -17.05
CA TYR A 94 18.29 1.80 -15.68
C TYR A 94 19.44 1.91 -14.68
N LYS A 95 20.59 1.29 -14.96
CA LYS A 95 21.76 1.36 -14.09
C LYS A 95 22.24 2.80 -13.90
N ALA A 96 22.39 3.55 -14.99
CA ALA A 96 22.82 4.95 -14.93
C ALA A 96 21.82 5.82 -14.12
N PHE A 97 20.51 5.58 -14.29
CA PHE A 97 19.47 6.25 -13.52
C PHE A 97 19.55 5.90 -12.02
N ALA A 98 19.70 4.61 -11.70
CA ALA A 98 19.84 4.14 -10.33
C ALA A 98 21.10 4.70 -9.64
N ASP A 99 22.23 4.72 -10.35
CA ASP A 99 23.49 5.29 -9.87
C ASP A 99 23.37 6.81 -9.62
N LYS A 100 22.71 7.54 -10.53
CA LYS A 100 22.41 8.97 -10.36
C LYS A 100 21.55 9.21 -9.12
N LEU A 101 20.47 8.45 -8.92
CA LEU A 101 19.65 8.56 -7.71
C LEU A 101 20.43 8.21 -6.44
N ALA A 102 21.27 7.18 -6.49
CA ALA A 102 22.09 6.77 -5.35
C ALA A 102 23.11 7.84 -4.97
N SER A 103 23.68 8.57 -5.94
CA SER A 103 24.61 9.67 -5.68
C SER A 103 23.99 10.90 -5.01
N MET A 104 22.66 11.05 -5.06
CA MET A 104 21.98 12.15 -4.39
C MET A 104 21.93 11.92 -2.87
N PRO A 105 22.37 12.88 -2.05
CA PRO A 105 22.55 12.72 -0.60
C PRO A 105 21.24 12.51 0.17
N GLY A 106 20.11 13.01 -0.33
CA GLY A 106 18.83 12.99 0.40
C GLY A 106 17.64 12.52 -0.43
N HIS A 107 16.61 12.00 0.26
CA HIS A 107 15.38 11.58 -0.39
C HIS A 107 14.57 12.74 -0.98
N PHE A 108 14.69 13.95 -0.41
CA PHE A 108 14.06 15.16 -0.97
C PHE A 108 14.66 15.52 -2.33
N GLU A 109 15.99 15.47 -2.44
CA GLU A 109 16.68 15.74 -3.70
C GLU A 109 16.31 14.71 -4.77
N ARG A 110 16.28 13.42 -4.41
CA ARG A 110 15.81 12.33 -5.29
C ARG A 110 14.39 12.56 -5.77
N ALA A 111 13.47 12.82 -4.84
CA ALA A 111 12.06 13.00 -5.16
C ALA A 111 11.84 14.22 -6.05
N VAL A 112 12.39 15.39 -5.69
CA VAL A 112 12.24 16.62 -6.49
C VAL A 112 12.91 16.47 -7.87
N SER A 113 14.11 15.88 -7.97
CA SER A 113 14.74 15.68 -9.27
C SER A 113 13.91 14.77 -10.17
N VAL A 114 13.38 13.66 -9.66
CA VAL A 114 12.54 12.75 -10.47
C VAL A 114 11.23 13.42 -10.85
N PHE A 115 10.62 14.16 -9.92
CA PHE A 115 9.43 14.94 -10.19
C PHE A 115 9.64 15.95 -11.32
N LEU A 116 10.77 16.66 -11.34
CA LEU A 116 11.05 17.66 -12.37
C LEU A 116 11.52 17.05 -13.70
N ASP A 117 12.37 16.02 -13.64
CA ASP A 117 13.12 15.50 -14.79
C ASP A 117 12.47 14.26 -15.43
N HIS A 118 11.61 13.55 -14.69
CA HIS A 118 11.09 12.22 -15.05
C HIS A 118 9.61 12.08 -14.64
N ARG A 119 8.75 13.00 -15.11
CA ARG A 119 7.30 13.02 -14.83
C ARG A 119 6.58 11.74 -15.28
N ASP A 120 7.08 11.10 -16.33
CA ASP A 120 6.65 9.81 -16.85
C ASP A 120 6.85 8.66 -15.85
N LEU A 121 7.94 8.68 -15.08
CA LEU A 121 8.17 7.73 -13.98
C LEU A 121 7.36 8.09 -12.74
N TRP A 122 7.17 9.38 -12.49
CA TRP A 122 6.60 9.87 -11.24
C TRP A 122 5.21 9.28 -10.93
N ARG A 123 4.31 9.28 -11.93
CA ARG A 123 2.94 8.78 -11.77
C ARG A 123 2.91 7.31 -11.33
N GLY A 124 3.67 6.45 -12.00
CA GLY A 124 3.73 5.02 -11.66
C GLY A 124 4.35 4.78 -10.28
N ALA A 125 5.43 5.49 -9.98
CA ALA A 125 6.10 5.42 -8.69
C ALA A 125 5.19 5.86 -7.52
N ALA A 126 4.42 6.94 -7.70
CA ALA A 126 3.48 7.42 -6.68
C ALA A 126 2.40 6.37 -6.37
N LEU A 127 1.89 5.68 -7.40
CA LEU A 127 0.91 4.60 -7.25
C LEU A 127 1.50 3.36 -6.59
N PHE A 128 2.74 2.97 -6.90
CA PHE A 128 3.40 1.88 -6.17
C PHE A 128 3.62 2.23 -4.70
N TYR A 129 4.09 3.45 -4.41
CA TYR A 129 4.24 3.92 -3.04
C TYR A 129 2.89 3.88 -2.30
N HIS A 130 1.82 4.34 -2.93
CA HIS A 130 0.46 4.28 -2.38
C HIS A 130 0.01 2.85 -2.10
N ALA A 131 0.13 1.93 -3.06
CA ALA A 131 -0.22 0.52 -2.89
C ALA A 131 0.57 -0.15 -1.74
N ASP A 132 1.84 0.23 -1.59
CA ASP A 132 2.72 -0.19 -0.50
C ASP A 132 2.32 0.42 0.86
N THR A 133 1.40 1.38 0.90
CA THR A 133 0.81 1.88 2.16
C THR A 133 -0.51 1.21 2.54
N LEU A 134 -1.21 0.59 1.58
CA LEU A 134 -2.56 0.06 1.77
C LEU A 134 -2.57 -1.17 2.68
N PRO A 135 -3.43 -1.19 3.74
CA PRO A 135 -3.68 -2.37 4.56
C PRO A 135 -4.90 -3.16 4.07
N TYR A 136 -5.11 -4.35 4.65
CA TYR A 136 -6.31 -5.19 4.50
C TYR A 136 -6.54 -5.77 3.10
N TRP A 137 -5.48 -6.32 2.52
CA TRP A 137 -5.54 -7.06 1.27
C TRP A 137 -6.26 -8.40 1.45
N ARG A 138 -7.08 -8.76 0.46
CA ARG A 138 -7.77 -10.05 0.38
C ARG A 138 -7.19 -10.87 -0.77
N LYS A 139 -6.66 -12.04 -0.47
CA LYS A 139 -6.02 -12.90 -1.47
C LYS A 139 -7.01 -13.90 -2.10
N ARG A 140 -6.94 -14.07 -3.42
CA ARG A 140 -7.69 -15.04 -4.24
C ARG A 140 -6.73 -15.96 -5.03
N PRO A 141 -6.18 -17.05 -4.45
CA PRO A 141 -5.32 -18.06 -5.12
C PRO A 141 -6.04 -19.19 -5.89
N GLY A 142 -5.34 -19.93 -6.75
CA GLY A 142 -5.95 -21.05 -7.48
C GLY A 142 -6.80 -20.59 -8.66
N LEU A 143 -6.55 -19.38 -9.14
CA LEU A 143 -6.96 -18.97 -10.48
C LEU A 143 -6.00 -19.61 -11.49
N PRO A 144 -6.45 -19.90 -12.72
CA PRO A 144 -5.58 -20.35 -13.81
C PRO A 144 -4.38 -19.41 -13.98
N ARG A 145 -3.19 -19.97 -14.21
CA ARG A 145 -1.94 -19.22 -14.40
C ARG A 145 -1.84 -18.61 -15.81
N VAL A 146 -2.86 -17.87 -16.20
CA VAL A 146 -2.98 -17.20 -17.49
C VAL A 146 -2.40 -15.80 -17.45
N SER A 147 -1.90 -15.32 -18.58
CA SER A 147 -1.49 -13.93 -18.72
C SER A 147 -2.72 -13.02 -18.63
N ALA A 148 -2.57 -11.89 -17.95
CA ALA A 148 -3.61 -10.87 -17.91
C ALA A 148 -3.78 -10.24 -19.30
N ALA A 149 -5.02 -10.05 -19.73
CA ALA A 149 -5.36 -9.25 -20.89
C ALA A 149 -5.23 -7.76 -20.52
N ILE A 150 -4.13 -7.15 -20.94
CA ILE A 150 -3.70 -5.80 -20.54
C ILE A 150 -4.08 -4.71 -21.55
N GLU A 151 -4.67 -5.10 -22.68
CA GLU A 151 -5.03 -4.21 -23.77
C GLU A 151 -6.11 -3.21 -23.34
N CYS A 152 -6.21 -2.09 -24.06
CA CYS A 152 -7.17 -1.02 -23.77
C CYS A 152 -8.62 -1.52 -23.68
N ASP A 153 -9.01 -2.47 -24.52
CA ASP A 153 -10.39 -2.98 -24.53
C ASP A 153 -10.70 -3.83 -23.30
N SER A 154 -9.79 -4.72 -22.90
CA SER A 154 -9.91 -5.50 -21.65
C SER A 154 -9.97 -4.60 -20.40
N ARG A 155 -9.20 -3.50 -20.39
CA ARG A 155 -9.27 -2.51 -19.30
C ARG A 155 -10.58 -1.72 -19.30
N ARG A 156 -11.13 -1.39 -20.48
CA ARG A 156 -12.46 -0.76 -20.61
C ARG A 156 -13.56 -1.70 -20.16
N GLU A 157 -13.49 -2.99 -20.51
CA GLU A 157 -14.41 -4.02 -20.02
C GLU A 157 -14.39 -4.10 -18.49
N LEU A 158 -13.20 -4.09 -17.87
CA LEU A 158 -13.07 -4.06 -16.42
C LEU A 158 -13.70 -2.80 -15.82
N ALA A 159 -13.39 -1.62 -16.36
CA ALA A 159 -13.94 -0.34 -15.88
C ALA A 159 -15.47 -0.32 -15.99
N LEU A 160 -16.01 -0.71 -17.14
CA LEU A 160 -17.44 -0.75 -17.41
C LEU A 160 -18.16 -1.74 -16.49
N GLY A 161 -17.60 -2.95 -16.33
CA GLY A 161 -18.19 -3.98 -15.46
C GLY A 161 -18.23 -3.54 -14.00
N ILE A 162 -17.17 -2.92 -13.50
CA ILE A 162 -17.10 -2.41 -12.12
C ILE A 162 -18.07 -1.24 -11.94
N GLY A 163 -18.05 -0.23 -12.84
CA GLY A 163 -18.95 0.91 -12.78
C GLY A 163 -20.42 0.50 -12.82
N THR A 164 -20.79 -0.39 -13.75
CA THR A 164 -22.16 -0.92 -13.88
C THR A 164 -22.60 -1.63 -12.60
N TRP A 165 -21.75 -2.47 -12.01
CA TRP A 165 -22.08 -3.17 -10.78
C TRP A 165 -22.37 -2.21 -9.61
N PHE A 166 -21.53 -1.19 -9.43
CA PHE A 166 -21.77 -0.17 -8.39
C PHE A 166 -23.01 0.68 -8.68
N HIS A 167 -23.32 0.91 -9.96
CA HIS A 167 -24.52 1.64 -10.35
C HIS A 167 -25.79 0.90 -10.00
N GLU A 168 -25.86 -0.39 -10.35
CA GLU A 168 -27.03 -1.22 -10.10
C GLU A 168 -27.22 -1.54 -8.61
N VAL A 169 -26.13 -1.79 -7.86
CA VAL A 169 -26.21 -2.24 -6.46
C VAL A 169 -26.23 -1.08 -5.47
N GLU A 170 -25.56 0.03 -5.77
CA GLU A 170 -25.33 1.14 -4.84
C GLU A 170 -25.72 2.51 -5.41
N GLY A 171 -26.08 2.65 -6.69
CA GLY A 171 -26.47 3.93 -7.28
C GLY A 171 -25.32 4.91 -7.54
N ARG A 172 -24.06 4.45 -7.47
CA ARG A 172 -22.83 5.22 -7.78
C ARG A 172 -22.09 4.61 -8.97
N GLY A 173 -20.84 5.00 -9.27
CA GLY A 173 -20.04 4.33 -10.31
C GLY A 173 -20.40 4.70 -11.76
N ARG A 174 -20.98 5.88 -12.00
CA ARG A 174 -21.33 6.36 -13.35
C ARG A 174 -20.12 6.44 -14.28
N SER A 175 -19.00 6.90 -13.74
CA SER A 175 -17.71 6.92 -14.41
C SER A 175 -16.78 5.91 -13.77
N CYS A 176 -15.89 5.29 -14.54
CA CYS A 176 -14.87 4.39 -14.00
C CYS A 176 -13.64 4.40 -14.91
N MET A 177 -12.45 4.42 -14.29
CA MET A 177 -11.17 4.38 -15.00
C MET A 177 -10.29 3.27 -14.42
N VAL A 178 -9.41 2.70 -15.27
CA VAL A 178 -8.41 1.69 -14.86
C VAL A 178 -7.01 2.15 -15.29
N GLU A 179 -6.13 2.31 -14.31
CA GLU A 179 -4.68 2.44 -14.51
C GLU A 179 -4.00 1.08 -14.34
N LEU A 180 -3.08 0.76 -15.25
CA LEU A 180 -2.32 -0.48 -15.24
C LEU A 180 -0.84 -0.15 -15.07
N LEU A 181 -0.23 -0.75 -14.06
CA LEU A 181 1.21 -0.72 -13.82
C LEU A 181 1.73 -2.16 -13.69
N ARG A 182 3.03 -2.34 -13.89
CA ARG A 182 3.67 -3.63 -13.68
C ARG A 182 4.92 -3.48 -12.83
N ARG A 183 4.99 -4.28 -11.77
CA ARG A 183 6.14 -4.36 -10.86
C ARG A 183 6.57 -5.81 -10.76
N ASP A 184 7.80 -6.10 -11.15
CA ASP A 184 8.32 -7.45 -11.29
C ASP A 184 7.42 -8.32 -12.19
N ASP A 185 6.92 -9.42 -11.64
CA ASP A 185 6.03 -10.40 -12.27
C ASP A 185 4.54 -10.14 -11.96
N ARG A 186 4.20 -8.96 -11.41
CA ARG A 186 2.84 -8.63 -10.96
C ARG A 186 2.24 -7.48 -11.75
N ASP A 187 0.99 -7.67 -12.17
CA ASP A 187 0.18 -6.66 -12.83
C ASP A 187 -0.72 -5.97 -11.78
N TYR A 188 -0.57 -4.66 -11.65
CA TYR A 188 -1.34 -3.80 -10.74
C TYR A 188 -2.43 -3.08 -11.53
N PHE A 189 -3.68 -3.27 -11.14
CA PHE A 189 -4.82 -2.55 -11.71
C PHE A 189 -5.42 -1.64 -10.64
N PHE A 190 -5.23 -0.34 -10.79
CA PHE A 190 -5.86 0.68 -9.96
C PHE A 190 -7.14 1.12 -10.65
N VAL A 191 -8.28 0.87 -10.00
CA VAL A 191 -9.59 1.17 -10.54
C VAL A 191 -10.22 2.28 -9.72
N TYR A 192 -10.73 3.29 -10.42
CA TYR A 192 -11.32 4.50 -9.85
C TYR A 192 -12.78 4.65 -10.31
N PRO A 193 -13.75 3.97 -9.67
CA PRO A 193 -15.16 4.25 -9.90
C PRO A 193 -15.57 5.56 -9.23
N GLU A 194 -16.50 6.28 -9.86
CA GLU A 194 -17.17 7.46 -9.30
C GLU A 194 -17.92 7.07 -8.02
N ASP A 195 -17.75 7.84 -6.96
CA ASP A 195 -18.50 7.70 -5.73
C ASP A 195 -19.83 8.46 -5.78
N TYR A 196 -20.59 8.46 -4.69
CA TYR A 196 -21.73 9.35 -4.55
C TYR A 196 -21.32 10.81 -4.75
N SER A 197 -22.17 11.58 -5.41
CA SER A 197 -21.98 13.03 -5.52
C SER A 197 -21.98 13.64 -4.11
N GLN A 198 -20.96 14.44 -3.81
CA GLN A 198 -20.78 15.11 -2.52
C GLN A 198 -20.86 16.61 -2.69
N GLN A 199 -21.15 17.30 -1.58
CA GLN A 199 -21.00 18.75 -1.47
C GLN A 199 -20.02 19.06 -0.35
N SER A 200 -18.90 19.66 -0.71
CA SER A 200 -17.95 20.21 0.25
C SER A 200 -18.25 21.69 0.46
N ILE A 201 -18.13 22.12 1.72
CA ILE A 201 -18.11 23.52 2.08
C ILE A 201 -16.66 23.98 1.92
N GLU A 202 -16.42 24.90 1.00
CA GLU A 202 -15.09 25.38 0.63
C GLU A 202 -15.05 26.90 0.60
N TRP A 203 -13.86 27.46 0.80
CA TRP A 203 -13.58 28.87 0.49
C TRP A 203 -13.13 28.95 -0.97
N VAL A 204 -13.91 29.61 -1.81
CA VAL A 204 -13.58 29.87 -3.21
C VAL A 204 -13.47 31.38 -3.37
N ASP A 205 -12.28 31.86 -3.72
CA ASP A 205 -11.98 33.29 -3.88
C ASP A 205 -12.42 34.15 -2.68
N GLY A 206 -12.18 33.64 -1.46
CA GLY A 206 -12.54 34.32 -0.21
C GLY A 206 -14.02 34.28 0.14
N GLN A 207 -14.85 33.56 -0.63
CA GLN A 207 -16.27 33.38 -0.36
C GLN A 207 -16.57 31.95 0.10
N PHE A 208 -17.41 31.84 1.12
CA PHE A 208 -17.91 30.58 1.62
C PHE A 208 -18.95 30.01 0.64
N SER A 209 -18.63 28.89 0.00
CA SER A 209 -19.46 28.30 -1.04
C SER A 209 -19.64 26.79 -0.85
N ARG A 210 -20.72 26.26 -1.42
CA ARG A 210 -20.95 24.80 -1.52
C ARG A 210 -20.56 24.37 -2.92
N ARG A 211 -19.53 23.53 -3.03
CA ARG A 211 -19.09 23.00 -4.32
C ARG A 211 -19.54 21.54 -4.47
N PRO A 212 -20.42 21.23 -5.43
CA PRO A 212 -20.68 19.85 -5.77
C PRO A 212 -19.44 19.25 -6.45
N HIS A 213 -19.06 18.05 -6.05
CA HIS A 213 -18.00 17.29 -6.71
C HIS A 213 -18.35 15.79 -6.71
N ASN A 214 -17.79 15.07 -7.69
CA ASN A 214 -17.99 13.63 -7.86
C ASN A 214 -16.65 12.95 -7.58
N PRO A 215 -16.34 12.62 -6.32
CA PRO A 215 -15.06 12.00 -5.99
C PRO A 215 -15.01 10.59 -6.57
N ALA A 216 -13.81 10.06 -6.78
CA ALA A 216 -13.62 8.64 -7.03
C ALA A 216 -13.22 7.93 -5.73
N PHE A 217 -13.62 6.66 -5.61
CA PHE A 217 -13.03 5.76 -4.62
C PHE A 217 -12.16 4.72 -5.31
N GLU A 218 -11.32 4.02 -4.56
CA GLU A 218 -10.30 3.15 -5.13
C GLU A 218 -10.57 1.66 -4.88
N ILE A 219 -10.25 0.88 -5.89
CA ILE A 219 -10.10 -0.57 -5.83
C ILE A 219 -8.76 -0.93 -6.46
N VAL A 220 -7.94 -1.73 -5.77
CA VAL A 220 -6.63 -2.15 -6.30
C VAL A 220 -6.60 -3.67 -6.44
N TYR A 221 -6.26 -4.14 -7.63
CA TYR A 221 -5.96 -5.55 -7.89
C TYR A 221 -4.46 -5.73 -8.13
N VAL A 222 -3.90 -6.81 -7.59
CA VAL A 222 -2.53 -7.27 -7.85
C VAL A 222 -2.62 -8.70 -8.34
N TRP A 223 -2.34 -8.91 -9.62
CA TRP A 223 -2.35 -10.23 -10.24
C TRP A 223 -0.93 -10.79 -10.30
N SER A 224 -0.73 -12.01 -9.78
CA SER A 224 0.48 -12.79 -10.03
C SER A 224 0.13 -13.99 -10.90
N GLN A 225 0.54 -13.94 -12.17
CA GLN A 225 0.38 -15.05 -13.11
C GLN A 225 1.11 -16.31 -12.62
N HIS A 226 2.34 -16.16 -12.12
CA HIS A 226 3.16 -17.27 -11.66
C HIS A 226 2.50 -18.03 -10.50
N GLU A 227 1.93 -17.31 -9.53
CA GLU A 227 1.24 -17.94 -8.41
C GLU A 227 -0.21 -18.32 -8.74
N GLY A 228 -0.84 -17.74 -9.77
CA GLY A 228 -2.27 -17.88 -10.02
C GLY A 228 -3.11 -17.22 -8.92
N THR A 229 -2.66 -16.04 -8.45
CA THR A 229 -3.21 -15.33 -7.29
C THR A 229 -3.63 -13.91 -7.63
N LEU A 230 -4.80 -13.52 -7.14
CA LEU A 230 -5.31 -12.17 -7.20
C LEU A 230 -5.40 -11.58 -5.78
N ASP A 231 -4.54 -10.63 -5.43
CA ASP A 231 -4.71 -9.85 -4.22
C ASP A 231 -5.53 -8.60 -4.51
N PHE A 232 -6.47 -8.29 -3.63
CA PHE A 232 -7.51 -7.29 -3.87
C PHE A 232 -7.71 -6.40 -2.65
N ASN A 233 -7.64 -5.09 -2.87
CA ASN A 233 -7.94 -4.06 -1.87
C ASN A 233 -9.23 -3.34 -2.23
N HIS A 234 -10.20 -3.38 -1.32
CA HIS A 234 -11.45 -2.63 -1.43
C HIS A 234 -12.00 -2.34 -0.04
N ARG A 235 -12.27 -1.06 0.23
CA ARG A 235 -12.73 -0.57 1.53
C ARG A 235 -14.25 -0.63 1.72
N GLY A 236 -15.02 -1.07 0.73
CA GLY A 236 -16.47 -1.21 0.83
C GLY A 236 -16.95 -2.55 1.38
N ALA A 237 -18.23 -2.83 1.16
CA ALA A 237 -18.93 -3.95 1.78
C ALA A 237 -18.38 -5.31 1.33
N ARG A 238 -18.31 -6.28 2.27
CA ARG A 238 -17.81 -7.64 1.98
C ARG A 238 -18.57 -8.35 0.87
N LYS A 239 -19.87 -8.05 0.71
CA LYS A 239 -20.72 -8.58 -0.38
C LYS A 239 -20.23 -8.19 -1.78
N ALA A 240 -19.44 -7.13 -1.91
CA ALA A 240 -18.86 -6.69 -3.17
C ALA A 240 -17.68 -7.54 -3.64
N VAL A 241 -17.02 -8.28 -2.73
CA VAL A 241 -15.74 -8.94 -3.01
C VAL A 241 -15.85 -9.97 -4.13
N GLU A 242 -16.80 -10.90 -4.05
CA GLU A 242 -16.95 -11.95 -5.07
C GLU A 242 -17.41 -11.41 -6.44
N PRO A 243 -18.43 -10.52 -6.53
CA PRO A 243 -18.79 -9.88 -7.79
C PRO A 243 -17.61 -9.15 -8.46
N LEU A 244 -16.84 -8.37 -7.69
CA LEU A 244 -15.70 -7.63 -8.22
C LEU A 244 -14.55 -8.54 -8.67
N GLN A 245 -14.35 -9.68 -8.01
CA GLN A 245 -13.41 -10.71 -8.47
C GLN A 245 -13.89 -11.40 -9.75
N ARG A 246 -15.20 -11.65 -9.89
CA ARG A 246 -15.81 -12.23 -11.09
C ARG A 246 -15.67 -11.31 -12.30
N ILE A 247 -15.89 -10.01 -12.12
CA ILE A 247 -15.69 -9.02 -13.19
C ILE A 247 -14.22 -9.03 -13.64
N PHE A 248 -13.27 -9.06 -12.71
CA PHE A 248 -11.84 -9.17 -13.04
C PHE A 248 -11.51 -10.47 -13.79
N ALA A 249 -12.01 -11.61 -13.31
CA ALA A 249 -11.78 -12.91 -13.95
C ALA A 249 -12.27 -12.94 -15.41
N ARG A 250 -13.42 -12.32 -15.70
CA ARG A 250 -13.97 -12.21 -17.05
C ARG A 250 -13.19 -11.23 -17.92
N ALA A 251 -13.04 -10.00 -17.46
CA ALA A 251 -12.47 -8.92 -18.28
C ALA A 251 -10.97 -9.10 -18.51
N ILE A 252 -10.22 -9.51 -17.48
CA ILE A 252 -8.75 -9.53 -17.49
C ILE A 252 -8.20 -10.93 -17.67
N LEU A 253 -8.77 -11.95 -17.00
CA LEU A 253 -8.28 -13.33 -17.13
C LEU A 253 -8.97 -14.11 -18.26
N LYS A 254 -9.95 -13.50 -18.92
CA LYS A 254 -10.75 -14.08 -20.02
C LYS A 254 -11.35 -15.45 -19.66
N LEU A 255 -11.79 -15.58 -18.41
CA LEU A 255 -12.51 -16.74 -17.90
C LEU A 255 -14.01 -16.51 -18.04
N ASP A 256 -14.79 -17.56 -18.37
CA ASP A 256 -16.25 -17.45 -18.47
C ASP A 256 -16.91 -17.06 -17.13
N ASP A 257 -16.35 -17.57 -16.03
CA ASP A 257 -16.77 -17.22 -14.68
C ASP A 257 -15.59 -17.31 -13.69
N LEU A 258 -15.79 -16.76 -12.50
CA LEU A 258 -14.89 -16.96 -11.38
C LEU A 258 -14.92 -18.43 -10.95
N PRO A 259 -13.80 -19.18 -11.04
CA PRO A 259 -13.78 -20.57 -10.57
C PRO A 259 -14.20 -20.64 -9.11
N PRO A 260 -14.95 -21.66 -8.67
CA PRO A 260 -15.41 -21.77 -7.29
C PRO A 260 -14.22 -21.81 -6.33
N GLU A 261 -14.41 -21.24 -5.14
CA GLU A 261 -13.40 -21.34 -4.09
C GLU A 261 -13.40 -22.76 -3.51
N THR A 262 -12.35 -23.52 -3.79
CA THR A 262 -12.07 -24.78 -3.12
C THR A 262 -11.85 -24.48 -1.62
N LYS A 263 -12.77 -24.96 -0.77
CA LYS A 263 -12.81 -24.70 0.69
C LYS A 263 -11.48 -24.97 1.42
N HIS A 264 -10.57 -25.75 0.84
CA HIS A 264 -9.29 -26.14 1.43
C HIS A 264 -8.09 -25.29 1.01
N GLN A 265 -8.19 -24.45 -0.04
CA GLN A 265 -7.01 -23.78 -0.62
C GLN A 265 -6.71 -22.38 -0.06
N ARG A 266 -7.56 -21.83 0.83
CA ARG A 266 -7.60 -20.38 1.07
C ARG A 266 -7.90 -19.89 2.46
N VAL A 267 -7.97 -20.83 3.38
CA VAL A 267 -8.06 -20.48 4.78
C VAL A 267 -6.62 -20.34 5.25
N TYR A 268 -6.21 -19.14 5.68
CA TYR A 268 -5.08 -19.04 6.59
C TYR A 268 -5.34 -20.07 7.68
N ASP A 269 -4.51 -21.12 7.75
CA ASP A 269 -4.64 -22.09 8.83
C ASP A 269 -3.97 -21.47 10.04
N LEU A 270 -4.79 -20.81 10.85
CA LEU A 270 -4.33 -20.10 12.05
C LEU A 270 -4.32 -21.02 13.27
N ASN A 271 -4.94 -22.20 13.21
CA ASN A 271 -4.97 -23.12 14.35
C ASN A 271 -3.58 -23.59 14.81
N PRO A 272 -2.60 -23.83 13.92
CA PRO A 272 -1.22 -24.11 14.33
C PRO A 272 -0.64 -23.05 15.27
N LEU A 273 -1.02 -21.77 15.12
CA LEU A 273 -0.52 -20.66 15.95
C LEU A 273 -0.97 -20.72 17.42
N ARG A 274 -1.92 -21.58 17.76
CA ARG A 274 -2.29 -21.82 19.16
C ARG A 274 -1.25 -22.67 19.89
N SER A 275 -0.50 -23.49 19.15
CA SER A 275 0.51 -24.36 19.74
C SER A 275 1.72 -23.56 20.20
N ARG A 276 2.08 -23.67 21.48
CA ARG A 276 3.33 -23.10 22.04
C ARG A 276 4.57 -23.54 21.25
N GLY A 277 4.55 -24.77 20.72
CA GLY A 277 5.65 -25.34 19.95
C GLY A 277 5.67 -24.93 18.47
N PHE A 278 4.73 -24.11 18.01
CA PHE A 278 4.74 -23.63 16.63
C PHE A 278 5.95 -22.75 16.36
N GLN A 279 6.66 -23.04 15.28
CA GLN A 279 7.82 -22.27 14.85
C GLN A 279 7.57 -21.67 13.48
N PHE A 280 7.76 -20.35 13.37
CA PHE A 280 7.77 -19.69 12.07
C PHE A 280 9.02 -20.09 11.29
N VAL A 281 8.82 -20.42 10.03
CA VAL A 281 9.88 -20.74 9.08
C VAL A 281 10.14 -19.50 8.22
N TYR A 282 11.37 -19.02 8.25
CA TYR A 282 11.83 -17.90 7.44
C TYR A 282 13.30 -18.09 7.06
N THR A 283 13.73 -17.46 5.98
CA THR A 283 15.11 -17.53 5.51
C THR A 283 16.00 -16.61 6.37
N PRO A 284 17.21 -17.05 6.77
CA PRO A 284 18.11 -16.24 7.61
C PRO A 284 18.54 -14.91 6.96
N ASP A 285 18.62 -14.87 5.63
CA ASP A 285 18.91 -13.68 4.82
C ASP A 285 17.74 -12.68 4.74
N GLY A 286 16.55 -13.07 5.21
CA GLY A 286 15.34 -12.23 5.21
C GLY A 286 15.43 -11.01 6.14
N GLY A 287 16.37 -11.02 7.10
CA GLY A 287 16.53 -9.98 8.12
C GLY A 287 15.53 -10.11 9.27
N ILE A 288 14.84 -11.25 9.40
CA ILE A 288 13.92 -11.54 10.51
C ILE A 288 14.75 -12.07 11.70
N LEU A 289 14.72 -11.36 12.83
CA LEU A 289 15.44 -11.73 14.05
C LEU A 289 14.58 -12.56 15.01
N ARG A 290 13.31 -12.18 15.15
CA ARG A 290 12.39 -12.81 16.09
C ARG A 290 10.95 -12.66 15.60
N VAL A 291 10.15 -13.70 15.79
CA VAL A 291 8.71 -13.68 15.53
C VAL A 291 7.99 -14.12 16.79
N ALA A 292 6.93 -13.42 17.16
CA ALA A 292 6.09 -13.76 18.30
C ALA A 292 4.61 -13.49 18.00
N VAL A 293 3.74 -14.36 18.48
CA VAL A 293 2.29 -14.14 18.43
C VAL A 293 1.93 -13.24 19.62
N ARG A 294 1.37 -12.06 19.34
CA ARG A 294 0.98 -11.08 20.35
C ARG A 294 -0.47 -11.23 20.78
N LYS A 295 -1.32 -11.63 19.83
CA LYS A 295 -2.77 -11.73 20.02
C LYS A 295 -3.35 -12.88 19.21
N LEU A 296 -4.28 -13.62 19.82
CA LEU A 296 -5.13 -14.57 19.11
C LEU A 296 -6.60 -14.26 19.40
N ARG A 297 -7.42 -14.25 18.36
CA ARG A 297 -8.87 -14.29 18.49
C ARG A 297 -9.35 -15.68 18.12
N LEU A 298 -10.11 -16.28 19.03
CA LEU A 298 -10.73 -17.58 18.89
C LEU A 298 -12.23 -17.39 18.65
N SER A 299 -12.81 -18.21 17.79
CA SER A 299 -14.27 -18.27 17.57
C SER A 299 -14.78 -19.67 17.86
N SER A 300 -15.94 -19.76 18.52
CA SER A 300 -16.51 -21.04 18.93
C SER A 300 -16.96 -21.85 17.72
N ARG A 301 -16.69 -23.16 17.76
CA ARG A 301 -17.25 -24.14 16.81
C ARG A 301 -18.65 -24.59 17.19
N ILE A 302 -19.06 -24.34 18.43
CA ILE A 302 -20.32 -24.82 19.01
C ILE A 302 -21.39 -23.73 18.94
N ARG A 303 -21.03 -22.49 19.28
CA ARG A 303 -21.94 -21.35 19.34
C ARG A 303 -21.53 -20.29 18.33
N SER A 304 -22.33 -20.15 17.28
CA SER A 304 -22.09 -19.10 16.27
C SER A 304 -22.15 -17.71 16.92
N GLY A 305 -21.14 -16.88 16.64
CA GLY A 305 -21.03 -15.52 17.16
C GLY A 305 -20.13 -15.38 18.39
N ASP A 306 -19.95 -16.44 19.18
CA ASP A 306 -19.07 -16.41 20.36
C ASP A 306 -17.60 -16.29 19.94
N SER A 307 -16.89 -15.34 20.55
CA SER A 307 -15.44 -15.18 20.34
C SER A 307 -14.72 -14.77 21.62
N MET A 308 -13.50 -15.28 21.80
CA MET A 308 -12.59 -14.90 22.87
C MET A 308 -11.34 -14.28 22.25
N THR A 309 -10.78 -13.27 22.89
CA THR A 309 -9.55 -12.62 22.43
C THR A 309 -8.52 -12.67 23.54
N PHE A 310 -7.35 -13.20 23.22
CA PHE A 310 -6.20 -13.30 24.10
C PHE A 310 -5.13 -12.37 23.56
N GLU A 311 -4.64 -11.47 24.39
CA GLU A 311 -3.57 -10.53 24.06
C GLU A 311 -2.63 -10.43 25.26
N ALA A 312 -1.33 -10.48 25.01
CA ALA A 312 -0.31 -10.41 26.05
C ALA A 312 0.80 -9.44 25.66
N ASP A 313 1.46 -8.85 26.66
CA ASP A 313 2.69 -8.09 26.43
C ASP A 313 3.86 -9.05 26.24
N ILE A 314 4.42 -9.02 25.03
CA ILE A 314 5.52 -9.88 24.59
C ILE A 314 6.90 -9.19 24.68
N ALA A 315 6.99 -8.00 25.27
CA ALA A 315 8.23 -7.24 25.37
C ALA A 315 9.32 -8.00 26.14
N ALA A 316 8.99 -8.50 27.34
CA ALA A 316 9.90 -9.25 28.21
C ALA A 316 9.89 -10.76 27.91
N ASN A 317 8.73 -11.33 27.54
CA ASN A 317 8.56 -12.75 27.28
C ASN A 317 7.81 -12.98 25.96
N PRO A 318 8.48 -13.44 24.89
CA PRO A 318 7.85 -13.73 23.60
C PRO A 318 6.78 -14.82 23.64
N LEU A 319 6.74 -15.64 24.71
CA LEU A 319 5.77 -16.72 24.91
C LEU A 319 4.64 -16.35 25.88
N ALA A 320 4.56 -15.10 26.35
CA ALA A 320 3.56 -14.66 27.35
C ALA A 320 2.11 -14.95 26.94
N LEU A 321 1.81 -14.91 25.64
CA LEU A 321 0.48 -15.27 25.14
C LEU A 321 0.13 -16.73 25.40
N TYR A 322 1.10 -17.64 25.29
CA TYR A 322 0.88 -19.07 25.54
C TYR A 322 0.75 -19.36 27.04
N ASP A 323 1.47 -18.64 27.89
CA ASP A 323 1.29 -18.73 29.35
C ASP A 323 -0.16 -18.35 29.74
N LEU A 324 -0.71 -17.30 29.11
CA LEU A 324 -2.12 -16.90 29.28
C LEU A 324 -3.11 -17.95 28.74
N LEU A 325 -2.84 -18.53 27.57
CA LEU A 325 -3.69 -19.57 27.00
C LEU A 325 -3.74 -20.83 27.89
N GLU A 326 -2.58 -21.26 28.40
CA GLU A 326 -2.48 -22.42 29.29
C GLU A 326 -3.21 -22.19 30.61
N GLU A 327 -3.20 -20.96 31.15
CA GLU A 327 -3.97 -20.61 32.35
C GLU A 327 -5.47 -20.73 32.10
N VAL A 328 -5.98 -20.16 31.00
CA VAL A 328 -7.41 -20.19 30.68
C VAL A 328 -7.88 -21.60 30.30
N GLU A 329 -7.04 -22.40 29.64
CA GLU A 329 -7.38 -23.77 29.24
C GLU A 329 -7.60 -24.71 30.44
N ARG A 330 -7.11 -24.35 31.64
CA ARG A 330 -7.43 -25.06 32.90
C ARG A 330 -8.91 -24.95 33.31
N SER A 331 -9.61 -23.90 32.87
CA SER A 331 -11.01 -23.65 33.22
C SER A 331 -11.95 -23.78 32.03
N ILE A 332 -11.49 -23.48 30.81
CA ILE A 332 -12.30 -23.48 29.60
C ILE A 332 -11.60 -24.35 28.54
N PRO A 333 -12.17 -25.48 28.12
CA PRO A 333 -11.56 -26.31 27.08
C PRO A 333 -11.48 -25.56 25.74
N LEU A 334 -10.29 -25.07 25.38
CA LEU A 334 -10.07 -24.37 24.12
C LEU A 334 -9.88 -25.36 22.97
N THR A 335 -9.18 -26.46 23.24
CA THR A 335 -8.90 -27.52 22.27
C THR A 335 -10.18 -28.22 21.80
N GLY A 336 -10.34 -28.37 20.48
CA GLY A 336 -11.49 -29.03 19.84
C GLY A 336 -12.75 -28.17 19.73
N GLN A 337 -12.96 -27.19 20.62
CA GLN A 337 -14.19 -26.37 20.66
C GLN A 337 -14.04 -24.99 20.01
N TRP A 338 -12.81 -24.50 19.86
CA TRP A 338 -12.54 -23.16 19.34
C TRP A 338 -11.56 -23.22 18.17
N ASN A 339 -11.80 -22.36 17.17
CA ASN A 339 -10.87 -22.11 16.06
C ASN A 339 -10.17 -20.79 16.26
N VAL A 340 -8.88 -20.73 15.95
CA VAL A 340 -8.20 -19.44 15.78
C VAL A 340 -8.71 -18.81 14.48
N THR A 341 -9.29 -17.62 14.57
CA THR A 341 -9.86 -16.89 13.42
C THR A 341 -9.13 -15.59 13.12
N GLN A 342 -8.25 -15.15 14.01
CA GLN A 342 -7.36 -14.01 13.75
C GLN A 342 -6.13 -14.10 14.64
N ALA A 343 -5.00 -13.66 14.11
CA ALA A 343 -3.74 -13.56 14.82
C ALA A 343 -3.08 -12.21 14.56
N GLU A 344 -2.54 -11.60 15.61
CA GLU A 344 -1.60 -10.48 15.49
C GLU A 344 -0.19 -10.97 15.78
N ILE A 345 0.70 -10.78 14.83
CA ILE A 345 2.08 -11.27 14.84
C ILE A 345 3.00 -10.06 14.90
N SER A 346 3.97 -10.13 15.81
CA SER A 346 5.03 -9.14 15.99
C SER A 346 6.35 -9.73 15.50
N VAL A 347 7.02 -9.00 14.62
CA VAL A 347 8.29 -9.40 14.01
C VAL A 347 9.34 -8.35 14.28
N LEU A 348 10.47 -8.76 14.88
CA LEU A 348 11.65 -7.95 15.02
C LEU A 348 12.51 -8.10 13.76
N MET A 349 12.72 -7.00 13.04
CA MET A 349 13.46 -6.97 11.78
C MET A 349 14.79 -6.24 11.97
N LEU A 350 15.86 -6.77 11.37
CA LEU A 350 17.07 -6.00 11.10
C LEU A 350 16.72 -4.80 10.22
N THR A 351 17.33 -3.68 10.55
CA THR A 351 17.32 -2.48 9.70
C THR A 351 18.72 -2.34 9.07
N ALA A 352 18.90 -1.37 8.17
CA ALA A 352 20.23 -1.10 7.59
C ALA A 352 21.30 -0.94 8.69
N SER A 353 22.56 -1.26 8.36
CA SER A 353 23.75 -1.47 9.24
C SER A 353 23.83 -0.66 10.53
N ASP A 354 23.31 0.57 10.57
CA ASP A 354 23.53 1.52 11.66
C ASP A 354 22.25 1.90 12.43
N LYS A 355 21.15 1.20 12.21
CA LYS A 355 19.87 1.46 12.90
C LYS A 355 19.52 0.31 13.85
N PRO A 356 18.83 0.61 14.98
CA PRO A 356 18.34 -0.44 15.85
C PRO A 356 17.30 -1.30 15.11
N PRO A 357 17.15 -2.58 15.48
CA PRO A 357 16.09 -3.43 14.96
C PRO A 357 14.71 -2.79 15.15
N LYS A 358 13.84 -2.98 14.18
CA LYS A 358 12.49 -2.42 14.18
C LYS A 358 11.46 -3.51 14.35
N THR A 359 10.51 -3.29 15.26
CA THR A 359 9.33 -4.14 15.39
C THR A 359 8.28 -3.77 14.34
N VAL A 360 7.79 -4.77 13.62
CA VAL A 360 6.69 -4.69 12.68
C VAL A 360 5.58 -5.60 13.16
N THR A 361 4.39 -5.04 13.38
CA THR A 361 3.21 -5.79 13.78
C THR A 361 2.25 -5.87 12.61
N PHE A 362 1.66 -7.04 12.38
CA PHE A 362 0.63 -7.24 11.37
C PHE A 362 -0.41 -8.24 11.83
N GLN A 363 -1.57 -8.18 11.21
CA GLN A 363 -2.72 -9.02 11.50
C GLN A 363 -3.09 -9.86 10.29
N ILE A 364 -3.35 -11.14 10.53
CA ILE A 364 -3.99 -12.06 9.59
C ILE A 364 -5.33 -12.50 10.16
N SER A 365 -6.33 -12.64 9.30
CA SER A 365 -7.68 -13.02 9.73
C SER A 365 -8.31 -13.99 8.74
N TRP A 366 -8.98 -14.97 9.30
CA TRP A 366 -9.73 -15.98 8.59
C TRP A 366 -10.87 -15.34 7.77
N PRO A 367 -11.11 -15.78 6.53
CA PRO A 367 -10.35 -16.82 5.83
C PRO A 367 -9.05 -16.31 5.19
N ASN A 368 -9.00 -15.08 4.67
CA ASN A 368 -7.97 -14.64 3.72
C ASN A 368 -7.63 -13.14 3.78
N SER A 369 -7.76 -12.51 4.94
CA SER A 369 -7.46 -11.08 5.13
C SER A 369 -6.07 -10.90 5.75
N CYS A 370 -5.28 -9.98 5.19
CA CYS A 370 -3.94 -9.68 5.66
C CYS A 370 -3.70 -8.17 5.72
N SER A 371 -3.20 -7.68 6.86
CA SER A 371 -2.81 -6.26 7.01
C SER A 371 -1.40 -5.96 6.49
N LEU A 372 -0.66 -6.97 6.01
CA LEU A 372 0.66 -6.77 5.41
C LEU A 372 0.52 -5.94 4.14
N LYS A 373 1.40 -4.94 4.05
CA LYS A 373 1.56 -4.08 2.89
C LYS A 373 2.25 -4.82 1.75
N TYR A 374 2.28 -4.20 0.58
CA TYR A 374 3.03 -4.70 -0.58
C TYR A 374 4.46 -4.17 -0.66
N ASP A 375 4.92 -3.47 0.37
CA ASP A 375 6.31 -3.04 0.49
C ASP A 375 7.27 -4.24 0.66
N ALA A 376 8.58 -3.96 0.54
CA ALA A 376 9.62 -4.98 0.64
C ALA A 376 9.54 -5.82 1.94
N ILE A 377 9.17 -5.19 3.08
CA ILE A 377 8.99 -5.91 4.34
C ILE A 377 7.75 -6.80 4.26
N GLY A 378 6.63 -6.28 3.79
CA GLY A 378 5.38 -7.03 3.65
C GLY A 378 5.51 -8.26 2.74
N LEU A 379 6.24 -8.15 1.63
CA LEU A 379 6.53 -9.29 0.74
C LEU A 379 7.37 -10.37 1.44
N LYS A 380 8.41 -9.98 2.21
CA LYS A 380 9.21 -10.93 3.01
C LYS A 380 8.35 -11.64 4.07
N LEU A 381 7.48 -10.90 4.76
CA LEU A 381 6.61 -11.48 5.80
C LEU A 381 5.53 -12.40 5.20
N ARG A 382 5.02 -12.11 4.00
CA ARG A 382 4.15 -13.03 3.25
C ARG A 382 4.89 -14.32 2.87
N ALA A 383 6.14 -14.22 2.42
CA ALA A 383 6.98 -15.38 2.14
C ALA A 383 7.21 -16.24 3.40
N MET A 384 7.41 -15.63 4.57
CA MET A 384 7.47 -16.34 5.86
C MET A 384 6.16 -17.07 6.17
N LEU A 385 4.98 -16.44 6.00
CA LEU A 385 3.70 -17.10 6.25
C LEU A 385 3.51 -18.36 5.38
N LYS A 386 3.91 -18.26 4.10
CA LYS A 386 3.88 -19.39 3.14
C LYS A 386 4.88 -20.49 3.52
N ALA A 387 6.10 -20.12 3.91
CA ALA A 387 7.12 -21.08 4.35
C ALA A 387 6.73 -21.78 5.65
N SER A 388 6.00 -21.08 6.53
CA SER A 388 5.52 -21.60 7.82
C SER A 388 4.25 -22.46 7.72
N GLY A 389 3.71 -22.66 6.51
CA GLY A 389 2.48 -23.42 6.30
C GLY A 389 1.19 -22.74 6.81
N ILE A 390 1.26 -21.46 7.19
CA ILE A 390 0.09 -20.68 7.61
C ILE A 390 -0.74 -20.26 6.40
N GLU A 391 -0.05 -19.95 5.29
CA GLU A 391 -0.69 -19.68 4.00
C GLU A 391 -0.62 -20.95 3.13
N PRO A 392 -1.76 -21.57 2.77
CA PRO A 392 -1.78 -22.74 1.90
C PRO A 392 -1.21 -22.43 0.49
N ARG A 393 -0.54 -23.41 -0.12
CA ARG A 393 0.14 -23.30 -1.42
C ARG A 393 -0.76 -23.49 -2.62
#